data_AF-A0A7W5LPI0-F1
#
_entry.id   AF-A0A7W5LPI0-F1
#
_cell.length_a   1.000
_cell.length_b   1.000
_cell.length_c   1.000
_cell.angle_alpha   90.00
_cell.angle_beta   90.00
_cell.angle_gamma   90.00
#
_symmetry.space_group_name_H-M   'P 1'
#
loop_
_entity.id
_entity.type
_entity.pdbx_description
1 polymer ?
#
loop_
_entity_poly.entity_id
_entity_poly.type
_entity_poly.pdbx_seq_one_letter_code
_entity_poly.pdbx_strand_id
1 'polypeptide(L)'
;MSNTTSNEPIEPEPSAPPPAAPTERRRAFRLAVGLASLLALLVVWEILTSFIAYTDDAYVTTGFVAVAPQVTGVIVSVNVANDREVRRGDILAVIDKVPFQLVVDQRKAAVQEADTNHKLVSDDLAAAQNRLAAATAALQQAGDDQKQVALTADDAVSAKERATIEAAAAREAVDKASQLAASQEAIVAQAQAALALAEWQLGQTEIRAPVDGTVNNLSVSVGDTASAGKALVGIVDAAGWRIVANYKENYIRNLQPGNAAWVRLDTHPWRLYRARIEGVSRGISRGPEQDGLLPYVAPTTDWIRLRRRFPVTLKLVDPPSDLTLYMGSDASTLIFP
;
A
#
# COMPACT_ATOMS: atom_id res chain seq x y z
N MET A 1 24.58 13.06 119.58
CA MET A 1 24.92 11.79 120.24
C MET A 1 24.08 10.70 119.59
N SER A 2 24.48 9.48 119.26
CA SER A 2 25.76 8.77 119.11
C SER A 2 25.33 7.34 118.74
N ASN A 3 25.91 6.78 117.68
CA ASN A 3 26.17 5.36 117.44
C ASN A 3 25.05 4.34 117.08
N THR A 4 25.09 3.90 115.81
CA THR A 4 25.64 2.61 115.31
C THR A 4 25.08 1.24 115.81
N THR A 5 24.37 0.57 114.89
CA THR A 5 24.46 -0.86 114.43
C THR A 5 23.93 -2.03 115.27
N SER A 6 22.94 -2.77 114.74
CA SER A 6 23.03 -4.19 114.25
C SER A 6 21.65 -4.80 113.88
N ASN A 7 21.60 -5.49 112.71
CA ASN A 7 20.80 -6.66 112.23
C ASN A 7 19.58 -7.17 113.04
N GLU A 8 18.46 -7.73 112.53
CA GLU A 8 18.01 -8.41 111.28
C GLU A 8 16.50 -8.76 111.46
N PRO A 9 15.77 -9.52 110.60
CA PRO A 9 15.44 -9.40 109.17
C PRO A 9 13.92 -9.23 108.93
N ILE A 10 13.50 -8.73 107.75
CA ILE A 10 12.14 -8.99 107.22
C ILE A 10 12.28 -9.43 105.76
N GLU A 11 11.56 -10.51 105.45
CA GLU A 11 11.62 -11.44 104.32
C GLU A 11 11.28 -10.82 102.94
N PRO A 12 11.78 -11.39 101.82
CA PRO A 12 11.69 -10.79 100.48
C PRO A 12 10.33 -11.01 99.81
N GLU A 13 9.81 -9.99 99.10
CA GLU A 13 8.78 -10.21 98.09
C GLU A 13 9.37 -10.97 96.88
N PRO A 14 8.62 -11.94 96.31
CA PRO A 14 9.12 -12.83 95.28
C PRO A 14 9.39 -12.07 93.97
N SER A 15 10.58 -12.30 93.41
CA SER A 15 10.95 -11.83 92.08
C SER A 15 9.99 -12.41 91.03
N ALA A 16 9.45 -11.53 90.19
CA ALA A 16 8.68 -11.92 89.02
C ALA A 16 9.51 -12.87 88.13
N PRO A 17 8.94 -13.99 87.65
CA PRO A 17 9.66 -14.88 86.77
C PRO A 17 10.05 -14.15 85.47
N PRO A 18 11.26 -14.40 84.91
CA PRO A 18 11.68 -13.77 83.67
C PRO A 18 10.73 -14.16 82.52
N PRO A 19 10.47 -13.24 81.56
CA PRO A 19 9.54 -13.50 80.47
C PRO A 19 10.03 -14.69 79.63
N ALA A 20 9.16 -15.68 79.45
CA ALA A 20 9.45 -16.90 78.71
C ALA A 20 9.98 -16.58 77.30
N ALA A 21 11.19 -17.07 77.00
CA ALA A 21 11.81 -16.91 75.69
C ALA A 21 10.90 -17.50 74.59
N PRO A 22 10.67 -16.79 73.47
CA PRO A 22 9.77 -17.27 72.43
C PRO A 22 10.33 -18.54 71.78
N THR A 23 9.64 -19.66 72.01
CA THR A 23 9.89 -20.98 71.42
C THR A 23 10.14 -20.88 69.90
N GLU A 24 11.23 -21.48 69.41
CA GLU A 24 11.69 -21.40 68.00
C GLU A 24 10.59 -21.66 66.96
N ARG A 25 9.63 -22.55 67.27
CA ARG A 25 8.45 -22.83 66.42
C ARG A 25 7.60 -21.60 66.11
N ARG A 26 7.45 -20.66 67.05
CA ARG A 26 6.70 -19.41 66.84
C ARG A 26 7.47 -18.40 65.96
N ARG A 27 8.81 -18.43 65.98
CA ARG A 27 9.64 -17.63 65.07
C ARG A 27 9.61 -18.21 63.64
N ALA A 28 9.73 -19.53 63.51
CA ALA A 28 9.60 -20.23 62.23
C ALA A 28 8.22 -20.03 61.59
N PHE A 29 7.14 -20.07 62.39
CA PHE A 29 5.78 -19.80 61.89
C PHE A 29 5.60 -18.36 61.39
N ARG A 30 6.12 -17.35 62.11
CA ARG A 30 6.06 -15.95 61.65
C ARG A 30 6.86 -15.73 60.36
N LEU A 31 8.03 -16.36 60.24
CA LEU A 31 8.83 -16.31 59.01
C LEU A 31 8.12 -16.99 57.84
N ALA A 32 7.48 -18.14 58.07
CA ALA A 32 6.70 -18.84 57.05
C ALA A 32 5.50 -18.03 56.56
N VAL A 33 4.76 -17.38 57.48
CA VAL A 33 3.64 -16.49 57.12
C VAL A 33 4.14 -15.25 56.37
N GLY A 34 5.26 -14.67 56.79
CA GLY A 34 5.90 -13.55 56.08
C GLY A 34 6.30 -13.93 54.66
N LEU A 35 6.94 -15.09 54.48
CA LEU A 35 7.33 -15.60 53.17
C LEU A 35 6.11 -15.92 52.29
N ALA A 36 5.07 -16.53 52.85
CA ALA A 36 3.83 -16.83 52.13
C ALA A 36 3.10 -15.56 51.69
N SER A 37 3.11 -14.51 52.52
CA SER A 37 2.53 -13.21 52.18
C SER A 37 3.31 -12.53 51.06
N LEU A 38 4.64 -12.63 51.09
CA LEU A 38 5.51 -12.11 50.03
C LEU A 38 5.28 -12.85 48.70
N LEU A 39 5.15 -14.18 48.76
CA LEU A 39 4.82 -15.03 47.60
C LEU A 39 3.43 -14.70 47.04
N ALA A 40 2.43 -14.51 47.90
CA ALA A 40 1.08 -14.12 47.48
C ALA A 40 1.09 -12.74 46.77
N LEU A 41 1.82 -11.76 47.31
CA LEU A 41 2.00 -10.45 46.67
C LEU A 41 2.68 -10.57 45.30
N LEU A 42 3.69 -11.44 45.17
CA LEU A 42 4.40 -11.67 43.92
C LEU A 42 3.48 -12.35 42.88
N VAL A 43 2.68 -13.32 43.31
CA VAL A 43 1.68 -13.98 42.44
C VAL A 43 0.60 -13.00 41.99
N VAL A 44 0.08 -12.17 42.90
CA VAL A 44 -0.89 -11.12 42.56
C VAL A 44 -0.28 -10.11 41.58
N TRP A 45 0.98 -9.73 41.78
CA TRP A 45 1.72 -8.85 40.86
C TRP A 45 1.89 -9.45 39.46
N GLU A 46 2.30 -10.71 39.36
CA GLU A 46 2.41 -11.44 38.07
C GLU A 46 1.06 -11.59 37.37
N ILE A 47 -0.01 -11.83 38.12
CA ILE A 47 -1.38 -11.87 37.58
C ILE A 47 -1.77 -10.49 37.05
N LEU A 48 -1.70 -9.43 37.86
CA LEU A 48 -2.10 -8.08 37.42
C LEU A 48 -1.30 -7.61 36.21
N THR A 49 0.01 -7.86 36.19
CA THR A 49 0.88 -7.46 35.07
C THR A 49 0.71 -8.35 33.82
N SER A 50 0.17 -9.56 33.96
CA SER A 50 -0.20 -10.42 32.83
C SER A 50 -1.56 -10.05 32.22
N PHE A 51 -2.49 -9.50 33.01
CA PHE A 51 -3.87 -9.20 32.61
C PHE A 51 -4.09 -7.74 32.16
N ILE A 52 -3.15 -6.83 32.41
CA ILE A 52 -3.28 -5.44 31.98
C ILE A 52 -1.99 -5.03 31.27
N ALA A 53 -2.08 -4.82 29.96
CA ALA A 53 -0.99 -4.26 29.18
C ALA A 53 -1.24 -2.76 28.98
N TYR A 54 -0.35 -1.94 29.53
CA TYR A 54 -0.40 -0.49 29.40
C TYR A 54 0.84 0.03 28.66
N THR A 55 0.64 0.98 27.76
CA THR A 55 1.74 1.73 27.15
C THR A 55 1.33 3.18 26.85
N ASP A 56 2.24 4.11 27.15
CA ASP A 56 2.16 5.53 26.77
C ASP A 56 2.85 5.84 25.43
N ASP A 57 3.51 4.83 24.85
CA ASP A 57 4.17 4.95 23.55
C ASP A 57 3.20 4.45 22.50
N ALA A 58 2.18 5.25 22.24
CA ALA A 58 1.29 5.05 21.12
C ALA A 58 1.07 6.38 20.39
N TYR A 59 0.82 6.28 19.09
CA TYR A 59 0.55 7.44 18.26
C TYR A 59 -0.52 7.12 17.24
N VAL A 60 -1.27 8.15 16.85
CA VAL A 60 -2.27 8.07 15.80
C VAL A 60 -1.58 8.21 14.46
N THR A 61 -1.92 7.34 13.51
CA THR A 61 -1.37 7.38 12.16
C THR A 61 -2.45 7.03 11.14
N THR A 62 -2.24 7.43 9.90
CA THR A 62 -3.12 7.09 8.77
C THR A 62 -2.28 6.96 7.50
N GLY A 63 -2.89 6.62 6.38
CA GLY A 63 -2.22 6.64 5.09
C GLY A 63 -1.74 8.06 4.76
N PHE A 64 -0.46 8.21 4.42
CA PHE A 64 0.07 9.44 3.84
C PHE A 64 0.36 9.18 2.37
N VAL A 65 -0.33 9.89 1.49
CA VAL A 65 -0.20 9.74 0.05
C VAL A 65 0.53 10.95 -0.51
N ALA A 66 1.75 10.72 -0.98
CA ALA A 66 2.54 11.70 -1.69
C ALA A 66 2.15 11.68 -3.17
N VAL A 67 1.42 12.70 -3.63
CA VAL A 67 0.98 12.81 -5.03
C VAL A 67 2.11 13.44 -5.84
N ALA A 68 2.60 12.68 -6.82
CA ALA A 68 3.62 13.10 -7.77
C ALA A 68 3.03 13.14 -9.19
N PRO A 69 3.46 14.09 -10.04
CA PRO A 69 3.09 14.11 -11.44
C PRO A 69 3.76 12.94 -12.16
N GLN A 70 3.11 12.46 -13.23
CA GLN A 70 3.67 11.42 -14.10
C GLN A 70 4.36 12.00 -15.34
N VAL A 71 4.05 13.26 -15.67
CA VAL A 71 4.67 14.02 -16.77
C VAL A 71 5.34 15.27 -16.23
N THR A 72 6.38 15.72 -16.92
CA THR A 72 7.15 16.92 -16.56
C THR A 72 6.63 18.12 -17.36
N GLY A 73 6.44 19.26 -16.70
CA GLY A 73 5.99 20.49 -17.35
C GLY A 73 5.79 21.65 -16.37
N VAL A 74 5.43 22.82 -16.89
CA VAL A 74 5.20 24.02 -16.06
C VAL A 74 3.77 24.00 -15.52
N ILE A 75 3.60 24.37 -14.25
CA ILE A 75 2.28 24.43 -13.62
C ILE A 75 1.60 25.76 -13.94
N VAL A 76 0.39 25.67 -14.49
CA VAL A 76 -0.43 26.82 -14.91
C VAL A 76 -1.44 27.18 -13.82
N SER A 77 -1.97 26.20 -13.09
CA SER A 77 -2.88 26.45 -11.98
C SER A 77 -2.66 25.48 -10.82
N VAL A 78 -2.86 25.99 -9.61
CA VAL A 78 -2.94 25.20 -8.38
C VAL A 78 -4.31 25.48 -7.76
N ASN A 79 -5.11 24.44 -7.61
CA ASN A 79 -6.53 24.53 -7.24
C ASN A 79 -6.78 24.17 -5.77
N VAL A 80 -5.72 23.90 -5.01
CA VAL A 80 -5.76 23.50 -3.60
C VAL A 80 -4.83 24.35 -2.73
N ALA A 81 -5.11 24.36 -1.44
CA ALA A 81 -4.29 25.02 -0.41
C ALA A 81 -4.01 24.05 0.73
N ASN A 82 -3.04 24.38 1.59
CA ASN A 82 -2.81 23.62 2.82
C ASN A 82 -4.06 23.62 3.71
N ASP A 83 -4.21 22.54 4.49
CA ASP A 83 -5.28 22.30 5.45
C ASP A 83 -6.70 22.22 4.85
N ARG A 84 -6.82 22.10 3.52
CA ARG A 84 -8.09 21.89 2.82
C ARG A 84 -8.38 20.41 2.61
N GLU A 85 -9.64 20.06 2.81
CA GLU A 85 -10.16 18.75 2.43
C GLU A 85 -10.30 18.67 0.90
N VAL A 86 -9.91 17.52 0.35
CA VAL A 86 -10.01 17.16 -1.06
C VAL A 86 -10.67 15.80 -1.18
N ARG A 87 -11.48 15.64 -2.22
CA ARG A 87 -12.09 14.36 -2.55
C ARG A 87 -11.31 13.66 -3.64
N ARG A 88 -11.43 12.35 -3.70
CA ARG A 88 -10.87 11.53 -4.76
C ARG A 88 -11.35 12.04 -6.12
N GLY A 89 -10.39 12.33 -6.99
CA GLY A 89 -10.62 12.85 -8.34
C GLY A 89 -10.55 14.38 -8.44
N ASP A 90 -10.53 15.11 -7.33
CA ASP A 90 -10.38 16.57 -7.36
C ASP A 90 -9.05 16.98 -7.98
N ILE A 91 -9.08 18.04 -8.79
CA ILE A 91 -7.90 18.57 -9.45
C ILE A 91 -7.08 19.35 -8.42
N LEU A 92 -5.84 18.93 -8.20
CA LEU A 92 -4.89 19.57 -7.30
C LEU A 92 -4.11 20.65 -8.02
N ALA A 93 -3.54 20.31 -9.17
CA ALA A 93 -2.75 21.21 -10.01
C ALA A 93 -2.86 20.80 -11.48
N VAL A 94 -2.65 21.77 -12.37
CA VAL A 94 -2.70 21.58 -13.82
C VAL A 94 -1.37 22.01 -14.43
N ILE A 95 -0.76 21.08 -15.17
CA ILE A 95 0.40 21.32 -16.01
C ILE A 95 -0.08 21.91 -17.34
N ASP A 96 0.74 22.76 -17.97
CA ASP A 96 0.44 23.31 -19.29
C ASP A 96 0.18 22.20 -20.30
N LYS A 97 -1.04 22.21 -20.85
CA LYS A 97 -1.55 21.19 -21.78
C LYS A 97 -1.11 21.45 -23.21
N VAL A 98 -0.73 22.70 -23.54
CA VAL A 98 -0.51 23.10 -24.94
C VAL A 98 0.55 22.24 -25.63
N PRO A 99 1.73 21.98 -25.04
CA PRO A 99 2.73 21.13 -25.69
C PRO A 99 2.24 19.69 -25.91
N PHE A 100 1.48 19.15 -24.95
CA PHE A 100 0.95 17.77 -25.04
C PHE A 100 -0.17 17.66 -26.07
N GLN A 101 -1.02 18.68 -26.20
CA GLN A 101 -2.06 18.73 -27.22
C GLN A 101 -1.45 18.76 -28.62
N LEU A 102 -0.38 19.54 -28.84
CA LEU A 102 0.32 19.58 -30.12
C LEU A 102 0.90 18.21 -30.50
N VAL A 103 1.41 17.45 -29.52
CA VAL A 103 1.89 16.08 -29.75
C VAL A 103 0.72 15.15 -30.11
N VAL A 104 -0.42 15.25 -29.44
CA VAL A 104 -1.63 14.49 -29.79
C VAL A 104 -2.07 14.79 -31.22
N ASP A 105 -2.13 16.07 -31.59
CA ASP A 105 -2.52 16.50 -32.93
C ASP A 105 -1.55 15.97 -34.01
N GLN A 106 -0.24 15.99 -33.72
CA GLN A 106 0.79 15.41 -34.58
C GLN A 106 0.63 13.89 -34.74
N ARG A 107 0.39 13.15 -33.64
CA ARG A 107 0.20 11.69 -33.69
C ARG A 107 -1.09 11.30 -34.38
N LYS A 108 -2.14 12.11 -34.23
CA LYS A 108 -3.41 11.93 -34.93
C LYS A 108 -3.23 12.08 -36.45
N ALA A 109 -2.43 13.05 -36.89
CA ALA A 109 -2.08 13.19 -38.30
C ALA A 109 -1.29 11.98 -38.82
N ALA A 110 -0.36 11.42 -38.03
CA ALA A 110 0.39 10.22 -38.39
C ALA A 110 -0.51 8.97 -38.51
N VAL A 111 -1.50 8.81 -37.63
CA VAL A 111 -2.52 7.74 -37.75
C VAL A 111 -3.30 7.90 -39.05
N GLN A 112 -3.74 9.13 -39.37
CA GLN A 112 -4.48 9.40 -40.60
C GLN A 112 -3.66 9.08 -41.85
N GLU A 113 -2.35 9.38 -41.85
CA GLU A 113 -1.43 9.02 -42.92
C GLU A 113 -1.29 7.49 -43.06
N ALA A 114 -1.05 6.78 -41.95
CA ALA A 114 -0.94 5.33 -41.92
C ALA A 114 -2.23 4.64 -42.40
N ASP A 115 -3.40 5.12 -41.95
CA ASP A 115 -4.71 4.62 -42.37
C ASP A 115 -4.94 4.81 -43.87
N THR A 116 -4.49 5.94 -44.42
CA THR A 116 -4.61 6.21 -45.86
C THR A 116 -3.73 5.25 -46.66
N ASN A 117 -2.49 5.01 -46.23
CA ASN A 117 -1.60 4.05 -46.87
C ASN A 117 -2.09 2.60 -46.75
N HIS A 118 -2.63 2.21 -45.60
CA HIS A 118 -3.25 0.90 -45.42
C HIS A 118 -4.45 0.72 -46.35
N LYS A 119 -5.31 1.73 -46.50
CA LYS A 119 -6.44 1.70 -47.44
C LYS A 119 -5.98 1.46 -48.87
N LEU A 120 -4.97 2.21 -49.35
CA LEU A 120 -4.40 2.04 -50.69
C LEU A 120 -3.94 0.59 -50.93
N VAL A 121 -3.19 0.01 -49.98
CA VAL A 121 -2.70 -1.38 -50.11
C VAL A 121 -3.83 -2.40 -49.95
N SER A 122 -4.86 -2.10 -49.15
CA SER A 122 -6.03 -2.98 -49.03
C SER A 122 -6.87 -3.01 -50.31
N ASP A 123 -6.97 -1.88 -51.02
CA ASP A 123 -7.63 -1.80 -52.33
C ASP A 123 -6.83 -2.57 -53.39
N ASP A 124 -5.50 -2.49 -53.37
CA ASP A 124 -4.62 -3.29 -54.23
C ASP A 124 -4.75 -4.80 -53.96
N LEU A 125 -4.88 -5.20 -52.69
CA LEU A 125 -5.15 -6.59 -52.31
C LEU A 125 -6.51 -7.05 -52.85
N ALA A 126 -7.56 -6.24 -52.71
CA ALA A 126 -8.88 -6.56 -53.28
C ALA A 126 -8.82 -6.69 -54.81
N ALA A 127 -8.07 -5.82 -55.49
CA ALA A 127 -7.85 -5.92 -56.93
C ALA A 127 -7.07 -7.19 -57.31
N ALA A 128 -6.05 -7.59 -56.55
CA ALA A 128 -5.31 -8.83 -56.74
C ALA A 128 -6.20 -10.06 -56.54
N GLN A 129 -7.07 -10.05 -55.53
CA GLN A 129 -8.03 -11.13 -55.27
C GLN A 129 -9.05 -11.28 -56.42
N ASN A 130 -9.54 -10.16 -56.97
CA ASN A 130 -10.42 -10.18 -58.14
C ASN A 130 -9.73 -10.78 -59.38
N ARG A 131 -8.45 -10.47 -59.59
CA ARG A 131 -7.65 -11.08 -60.68
C ARG A 131 -7.45 -12.58 -60.47
N LEU A 132 -7.19 -13.01 -59.24
CA LEU A 132 -7.11 -14.43 -58.90
C LEU A 132 -8.44 -15.13 -59.17
N ALA A 133 -9.57 -14.55 -58.76
CA ALA A 133 -10.89 -15.10 -59.02
C ALA A 133 -11.14 -15.28 -60.54
N ALA A 134 -10.82 -14.27 -61.35
CA ALA A 134 -10.92 -14.34 -62.79
C ALA A 134 -9.99 -15.43 -63.40
N ALA A 135 -8.74 -15.50 -62.95
CA ALA A 135 -7.79 -16.52 -63.41
C ALA A 135 -8.23 -17.95 -63.03
N THR A 136 -8.79 -18.14 -61.83
CA THR A 136 -9.34 -19.43 -61.41
C THR A 136 -10.57 -19.84 -62.21
N ALA A 137 -11.44 -18.88 -62.57
CA ALA A 137 -12.58 -19.14 -63.44
C ALA A 137 -12.14 -19.54 -64.85
N ALA A 138 -11.13 -18.86 -65.41
CA ALA A 138 -10.55 -19.19 -66.71
C ALA A 138 -9.89 -20.58 -66.71
N LEU A 139 -9.19 -20.94 -65.62
CA LEU A 139 -8.63 -22.27 -65.43
C LEU A 139 -9.71 -23.36 -65.38
N GLN A 140 -10.81 -23.09 -64.68
CA GLN A 140 -11.93 -24.02 -64.60
C GLN A 140 -12.57 -24.22 -65.97
N GLN A 141 -12.80 -23.14 -66.73
CA GLN A 141 -13.30 -23.20 -68.09
C GLN A 141 -12.38 -24.00 -69.02
N ALA A 142 -11.07 -23.72 -69.01
CA ALA A 142 -10.08 -24.47 -69.79
C ALA A 142 -10.05 -25.97 -69.41
N GLY A 143 -10.27 -26.28 -68.12
CA GLY A 143 -10.38 -27.65 -67.63
C GLY A 143 -11.66 -28.37 -68.08
N ASP A 144 -12.77 -27.65 -68.24
CA ASP A 144 -14.03 -28.21 -68.74
C ASP A 144 -14.02 -28.36 -70.27
N ASP A 145 -13.44 -27.41 -71.00
CA ASP A 145 -13.24 -27.49 -72.46
C ASP A 145 -12.34 -28.68 -72.83
N GLN A 146 -11.28 -28.94 -72.04
CA GLN A 146 -10.43 -30.13 -72.19
C GLN A 146 -11.20 -31.45 -72.02
N LYS A 147 -12.26 -31.48 -71.21
CA LYS A 147 -13.08 -32.70 -71.04
C LYS A 147 -14.04 -32.90 -72.22
N GLN A 148 -14.50 -31.82 -72.85
CA GLN A 148 -15.45 -31.88 -73.96
C GLN A 148 -14.76 -32.23 -75.29
N VAL A 149 -13.58 -31.67 -75.54
CA VAL A 149 -12.75 -32.03 -76.70
C VAL A 149 -11.95 -33.26 -76.31
N ALA A 150 -12.18 -34.42 -76.96
CA ALA A 150 -11.50 -35.68 -76.65
C ALA A 150 -10.00 -35.46 -76.33
N LEU A 151 -9.55 -36.08 -75.24
CA LEU A 151 -8.33 -35.83 -74.42
C LEU A 151 -6.97 -35.67 -75.15
N THR A 152 -6.92 -35.67 -76.47
CA THR A 152 -5.73 -35.72 -77.33
C THR A 152 -5.52 -34.47 -78.19
N ALA A 153 -6.35 -33.42 -78.06
CA ALA A 153 -6.09 -32.15 -78.75
C ALA A 153 -4.98 -31.36 -78.01
N ASP A 154 -3.76 -31.33 -78.59
CA ASP A 154 -2.60 -30.60 -78.05
C ASP A 154 -2.91 -29.13 -77.69
N ASP A 155 -3.83 -28.50 -78.42
CA ASP A 155 -4.28 -27.13 -78.17
C ASP A 155 -5.02 -26.98 -76.82
N ALA A 156 -5.87 -27.95 -76.47
CA ALA A 156 -6.65 -27.93 -75.21
C ALA A 156 -5.75 -28.17 -73.98
N VAL A 157 -4.74 -29.03 -74.12
CA VAL A 157 -3.73 -29.27 -73.08
C VAL A 157 -2.89 -28.00 -72.88
N SER A 158 -2.43 -27.38 -73.96
CA SER A 158 -1.63 -26.15 -73.92
C SER A 158 -2.41 -24.96 -73.32
N ALA A 159 -3.71 -24.84 -73.61
CA ALA A 159 -4.56 -23.80 -73.04
C ALA A 159 -4.71 -23.94 -71.51
N LYS A 160 -4.86 -25.18 -71.01
CA LYS A 160 -4.92 -25.45 -69.58
C LYS A 160 -3.60 -25.15 -68.88
N GLU A 161 -2.46 -25.53 -69.46
CA GLU A 161 -1.12 -25.25 -68.93
C GLU A 161 -0.88 -23.73 -68.80
N ARG A 162 -1.36 -22.94 -69.77
CA ARG A 162 -1.28 -21.47 -69.69
C ARG A 162 -2.15 -20.92 -68.56
N ALA A 163 -3.37 -21.43 -68.42
CA ALA A 163 -4.28 -21.01 -67.36
C ALA A 163 -3.79 -21.42 -65.95
N THR A 164 -3.07 -22.54 -65.81
CA THR A 164 -2.45 -22.94 -64.53
C THR A 164 -1.31 -22.01 -64.15
N ILE A 165 -0.46 -21.62 -65.10
CA ILE A 165 0.62 -20.65 -64.88
C ILE A 165 0.04 -19.29 -64.50
N GLU A 166 -1.01 -18.83 -65.18
CA GLU A 166 -1.66 -17.55 -64.87
C GLU A 166 -2.33 -17.56 -63.48
N ALA A 167 -3.04 -18.64 -63.13
CA ALA A 167 -3.62 -18.80 -61.79
C ALA A 167 -2.54 -18.86 -60.70
N ALA A 168 -1.41 -19.52 -60.95
CA ALA A 168 -0.27 -19.54 -60.02
C ALA A 168 0.36 -18.15 -59.85
N ALA A 169 0.56 -17.40 -60.93
CA ALA A 169 1.07 -16.03 -60.89
C ALA A 169 0.11 -15.08 -60.18
N ALA A 170 -1.20 -15.22 -60.40
CA ALA A 170 -2.22 -14.43 -59.70
C ALA A 170 -2.25 -14.76 -58.19
N ARG A 171 -2.01 -16.02 -57.81
CA ARG A 171 -1.92 -16.42 -56.40
C ARG A 171 -0.69 -15.83 -55.73
N GLU A 172 0.47 -15.86 -56.37
CA GLU A 172 1.68 -15.20 -55.87
C GLU A 172 1.48 -13.68 -55.71
N ALA A 173 0.75 -13.04 -56.64
CA ALA A 173 0.41 -11.63 -56.53
C ALA A 173 -0.49 -11.33 -55.31
N VAL A 174 -1.47 -12.19 -55.01
CA VAL A 174 -2.28 -12.09 -53.79
C VAL A 174 -1.43 -12.29 -52.54
N ASP A 175 -0.54 -13.28 -52.53
CA ASP A 175 0.33 -13.54 -51.38
C ASP A 175 1.23 -12.32 -51.10
N LYS A 176 1.85 -11.73 -52.13
CA LYS A 176 2.64 -10.48 -52.01
C LYS A 176 1.79 -9.30 -51.52
N ALA A 177 0.61 -9.09 -52.10
CA ALA A 177 -0.27 -8.01 -51.68
C ALA A 177 -0.76 -8.19 -50.23
N SER A 178 -1.02 -9.42 -49.80
CA SER A 178 -1.44 -9.75 -48.44
C SER A 178 -0.34 -9.49 -47.42
N GLN A 179 0.92 -9.81 -47.77
CA GLN A 179 2.08 -9.50 -46.94
C GLN A 179 2.28 -7.98 -46.78
N LEU A 180 2.11 -7.23 -47.88
CA LEU A 180 2.15 -5.77 -47.83
C LEU A 180 1.01 -5.20 -46.98
N ALA A 181 -0.22 -5.70 -47.13
CA ALA A 181 -1.37 -5.26 -46.33
C ALA A 181 -1.13 -5.51 -44.83
N ALA A 182 -0.67 -6.71 -44.47
CA ALA A 182 -0.31 -7.04 -43.10
C ALA A 182 0.81 -6.14 -42.55
N SER A 183 1.79 -5.77 -43.38
CA SER A 183 2.84 -4.82 -42.97
C SER A 183 2.30 -3.41 -42.70
N GLN A 184 1.35 -2.93 -43.50
CA GLN A 184 0.72 -1.61 -43.29
C GLN A 184 -0.22 -1.61 -42.09
N GLU A 185 -0.94 -2.71 -41.86
CA GLU A 185 -1.76 -2.89 -40.66
C GLU A 185 -0.91 -2.78 -39.39
N ALA A 186 0.29 -3.38 -39.38
CA ALA A 186 1.24 -3.24 -38.27
C ALA A 186 1.71 -1.78 -38.06
N ILE A 187 1.89 -1.02 -39.15
CA ILE A 187 2.25 0.41 -39.09
C ILE A 187 1.09 1.24 -38.51
N VAL A 188 -0.14 0.96 -38.93
CA VAL A 188 -1.35 1.59 -38.35
C VAL A 188 -1.43 1.31 -36.86
N ALA A 189 -1.27 0.05 -36.44
CA ALA A 189 -1.29 -0.33 -35.03
C ALA A 189 -0.20 0.39 -34.21
N GLN A 190 1.01 0.54 -34.77
CA GLN A 190 2.09 1.30 -34.15
C GLN A 190 1.74 2.79 -34.01
N ALA A 191 1.17 3.41 -35.04
CA ALA A 191 0.75 4.81 -35.01
C ALA A 191 -0.37 5.04 -33.98
N GLN A 192 -1.34 4.14 -33.90
CA GLN A 192 -2.42 4.17 -32.90
C GLN A 192 -1.87 4.05 -31.47
N ALA A 193 -0.92 3.13 -31.23
CA ALA A 193 -0.27 3.00 -29.92
C ALA A 193 0.48 4.29 -29.53
N ALA A 194 1.13 4.95 -30.48
CA ALA A 194 1.81 6.23 -30.25
C ALA A 194 0.82 7.37 -29.95
N LEU A 195 -0.35 7.40 -30.61
CA LEU A 195 -1.43 8.34 -30.30
C LEU A 195 -1.99 8.09 -28.88
N ALA A 196 -2.29 6.84 -28.54
CA ALA A 196 -2.81 6.48 -27.21
C ALA A 196 -1.84 6.89 -26.08
N LEU A 197 -0.53 6.75 -26.29
CA LEU A 197 0.48 7.23 -25.34
C LEU A 197 0.44 8.76 -25.19
N ALA A 198 0.32 9.50 -26.29
CA ALA A 198 0.24 10.96 -26.27
C ALA A 198 -1.05 11.46 -25.57
N GLU A 199 -2.17 10.80 -25.82
CA GLU A 199 -3.45 11.09 -25.15
C GLU A 199 -3.38 10.78 -23.65
N TRP A 200 -2.74 9.67 -23.27
CA TRP A 200 -2.50 9.36 -21.87
C TRP A 200 -1.65 10.43 -21.19
N GLN A 201 -0.56 10.88 -21.83
CA GLN A 201 0.30 11.96 -21.32
C GLN A 201 -0.47 13.27 -21.16
N LEU A 202 -1.33 13.62 -22.12
CA LEU A 202 -2.22 14.77 -22.02
C LEU A 202 -3.18 14.62 -20.83
N GLY A 203 -3.73 13.44 -20.59
CA GLY A 203 -4.54 13.15 -19.41
C GLY A 203 -3.78 13.29 -18.09
N GLN A 204 -2.47 12.98 -18.09
CA GLN A 204 -1.60 13.13 -16.92
C GLN A 204 -1.19 14.59 -16.62
N THR A 205 -1.59 15.56 -17.45
CA THR A 205 -1.37 16.99 -17.15
C THR A 205 -2.24 17.49 -16.00
N GLU A 206 -3.36 16.83 -15.73
CA GLU A 206 -4.22 17.12 -14.59
C GLU A 206 -3.85 16.22 -13.42
N ILE A 207 -3.23 16.80 -12.39
CA ILE A 207 -2.84 16.08 -11.19
C ILE A 207 -4.07 16.01 -10.29
N ARG A 208 -4.60 14.81 -10.08
CA ARG A 208 -5.81 14.57 -9.27
C ARG A 208 -5.52 13.88 -7.95
N ALA A 209 -6.38 14.09 -6.96
CA ALA A 209 -6.31 13.38 -5.68
C ALA A 209 -6.67 11.88 -5.85
N PRO A 210 -5.80 10.95 -5.44
CA PRO A 210 -6.10 9.51 -5.52
C PRO A 210 -7.03 9.01 -4.41
N VAL A 211 -7.10 9.72 -3.27
CA VAL A 211 -7.88 9.38 -2.08
C VAL A 211 -8.58 10.63 -1.54
N ASP A 212 -9.64 10.42 -0.76
CA ASP A 212 -10.27 11.47 0.03
C ASP A 212 -9.40 11.77 1.25
N GLY A 213 -9.21 13.05 1.58
CA GLY A 213 -8.32 13.43 2.67
C GLY A 213 -8.07 14.91 2.78
N THR A 214 -7.11 15.28 3.64
CA THR A 214 -6.71 16.67 3.85
C THR A 214 -5.32 16.91 3.30
N VAL A 215 -5.14 18.02 2.57
CA VAL A 215 -3.82 18.47 2.09
C VAL A 215 -3.02 18.99 3.27
N ASN A 216 -1.90 18.34 3.59
CA ASN A 216 -1.02 18.78 4.69
C ASN A 216 0.07 19.73 4.20
N ASN A 217 0.78 19.34 3.14
CA ASN A 217 1.86 20.15 2.59
C ASN A 217 1.76 20.26 1.07
N LEU A 218 1.74 21.49 0.58
CA LEU A 218 1.80 21.90 -0.82
C LEU A 218 3.17 22.51 -1.09
N SER A 219 4.01 21.81 -1.85
CA SER A 219 5.38 22.26 -2.16
C SER A 219 5.50 22.99 -3.50
N VAL A 220 4.37 23.40 -4.08
CA VAL A 220 4.32 23.86 -5.46
C VAL A 220 3.46 25.11 -5.65
N SER A 221 3.96 26.02 -6.49
CA SER A 221 3.32 27.28 -6.87
C SER A 221 3.09 27.35 -8.37
N VAL A 222 2.19 28.24 -8.80
CA VAL A 222 1.99 28.54 -10.23
C VAL A 222 3.29 29.09 -10.82
N GLY A 223 3.71 28.56 -11.96
CA GLY A 223 4.98 28.87 -12.61
C GLY A 223 6.12 27.91 -12.27
N ASP A 224 6.00 27.08 -11.24
CA ASP A 224 7.00 26.06 -10.94
C ASP A 224 6.98 24.93 -11.99
N THR A 225 8.15 24.31 -12.18
CA THR A 225 8.29 23.13 -13.04
C THR A 225 8.01 21.86 -12.25
N ALA A 226 6.90 21.19 -12.57
CA ALA A 226 6.58 19.85 -12.12
C ALA A 226 7.54 18.84 -12.76
N SER A 227 8.16 17.97 -11.97
CA SER A 227 9.04 16.90 -12.44
C SER A 227 8.44 15.54 -12.14
N ALA A 228 8.42 14.65 -13.14
CA ALA A 228 7.85 13.31 -12.99
C ALA A 228 8.46 12.55 -11.79
N GLY A 229 7.60 11.96 -10.96
CA GLY A 229 7.99 11.19 -9.77
C GLY A 229 8.36 12.01 -8.53
N LYS A 230 8.45 13.34 -8.62
CA LYS A 230 8.69 14.20 -7.46
C LYS A 230 7.37 14.64 -6.82
N ALA A 231 7.14 14.28 -5.56
CA ALA A 231 5.92 14.63 -4.85
C ALA A 231 5.73 16.16 -4.73
N LEU A 232 4.52 16.62 -5.05
CA LEU A 232 4.11 18.03 -5.00
C LEU A 232 3.09 18.31 -3.88
N VAL A 233 2.25 17.30 -3.58
CA VAL A 233 1.17 17.42 -2.59
C VAL A 233 1.19 16.21 -1.67
N GLY A 234 1.20 16.44 -0.36
CA GLY A 234 0.99 15.42 0.65
C GLY A 234 -0.46 15.39 1.12
N ILE A 235 -1.16 14.27 0.93
CA ILE A 235 -2.54 14.07 1.36
C ILE A 235 -2.56 13.09 2.54
N VAL A 236 -3.25 13.48 3.60
CA VAL A 236 -3.55 12.62 4.76
C VAL A 236 -4.89 11.95 4.52
N ASP A 237 -4.89 10.62 4.38
CA ASP A 237 -6.08 9.80 4.10
C ASP A 237 -7.09 9.87 5.26
N ALA A 238 -8.34 10.19 4.94
CA ALA A 238 -9.42 10.30 5.92
C ALA A 238 -10.00 8.95 6.36
N ALA A 239 -9.86 7.88 5.58
CA ALA A 239 -10.48 6.58 5.87
C ALA A 239 -9.57 5.64 6.68
N GLY A 240 -8.25 5.83 6.57
CA GLY A 240 -7.22 4.88 7.02
C GLY A 240 -6.75 5.01 8.46
N TRP A 241 -7.47 5.71 9.34
CA TRP A 241 -7.03 5.99 10.72
C TRP A 241 -6.80 4.72 11.55
N ARG A 242 -5.62 4.66 12.16
CA ARG A 242 -5.21 3.59 13.07
C ARG A 242 -4.32 4.14 14.18
N ILE A 243 -4.26 3.44 15.31
CA ILE A 243 -3.38 3.79 16.42
C ILE A 243 -2.31 2.71 16.49
N VAL A 244 -1.05 3.11 16.47
CA VAL A 244 0.07 2.19 16.64
C VAL A 244 0.58 2.35 18.06
N ALA A 245 0.52 1.28 18.83
CA ALA A 245 0.97 1.25 20.21
C ALA A 245 2.12 0.27 20.39
N ASN A 246 3.23 0.75 20.95
CA ASN A 246 4.44 -0.01 21.13
C ASN A 246 4.46 -0.67 22.52
N TYR A 247 4.24 -1.97 22.56
CA TYR A 247 4.20 -2.77 23.80
C TYR A 247 5.52 -3.48 24.05
N LYS A 248 5.98 -3.49 25.31
CA LYS A 248 7.15 -4.27 25.73
C LYS A 248 6.94 -5.76 25.47
N GLU A 249 8.02 -6.46 25.11
CA GLU A 249 8.02 -7.88 24.72
C GLU A 249 7.24 -8.82 25.66
N ASN A 250 7.26 -8.57 26.97
CA ASN A 250 6.54 -9.39 27.96
C ASN A 250 5.01 -9.34 27.81
N TYR A 251 4.45 -8.24 27.31
CA TYR A 251 3.00 -8.10 27.18
C TYR A 251 2.42 -8.83 25.98
N ILE A 252 3.24 -9.11 24.95
CA ILE A 252 2.76 -9.62 23.65
C ILE A 252 2.21 -11.04 23.71
N ARG A 253 2.67 -11.84 24.68
CA ARG A 253 2.31 -13.27 24.80
C ARG A 253 0.79 -13.50 24.80
N ASN A 254 0.04 -12.58 25.39
CA ASN A 254 -1.41 -12.70 25.56
C ASN A 254 -2.20 -11.82 24.56
N LEU A 255 -1.53 -11.03 23.71
CA LEU A 255 -2.20 -10.12 22.77
C LEU A 255 -2.63 -10.87 21.51
N GLN A 256 -3.95 -10.95 21.29
CA GLN A 256 -4.52 -11.54 20.08
C GLN A 256 -5.33 -10.49 19.30
N PRO A 257 -5.37 -10.58 17.95
CA PRO A 257 -6.30 -9.80 17.15
C PRO A 257 -7.73 -10.01 17.66
N GLY A 258 -8.46 -8.93 17.87
CA GLY A 258 -9.82 -8.97 18.43
C GLY A 258 -9.94 -8.55 19.90
N ASN A 259 -8.84 -8.55 20.67
CA ASN A 259 -8.90 -8.17 22.08
C ASN A 259 -9.39 -6.73 22.27
N ALA A 260 -10.11 -6.51 23.36
CA ALA A 260 -10.63 -5.19 23.72
C ALA A 260 -9.51 -4.31 24.25
N ALA A 261 -9.48 -3.07 23.76
CA ALA A 261 -8.53 -2.06 24.16
C ALA A 261 -9.24 -0.75 24.47
N TRP A 262 -8.59 0.06 25.28
CA TRP A 262 -8.99 1.41 25.57
C TRP A 262 -7.86 2.34 25.17
N VAL A 263 -8.22 3.42 24.49
CA VAL A 263 -7.28 4.41 23.98
C VAL A 263 -7.64 5.75 24.57
N ARG A 264 -6.65 6.41 25.15
CA ARG A 264 -6.72 7.81 25.55
C ARG A 264 -5.91 8.62 24.53
N LEU A 265 -6.56 9.54 23.83
CA LEU A 265 -5.89 10.43 22.88
C LEU A 265 -5.42 11.68 23.62
N ASP A 266 -4.20 12.13 23.38
CA ASP A 266 -3.71 13.35 24.07
C ASP A 266 -4.39 14.62 23.57
N THR A 267 -4.95 14.61 22.36
CA THR A 267 -5.86 15.66 21.88
C THR A 267 -7.14 15.76 22.74
N HIS A 268 -7.53 14.68 23.41
CA HIS A 268 -8.74 14.60 24.26
C HIS A 268 -8.44 13.89 25.59
N PRO A 269 -7.69 14.54 26.51
CA PRO A 269 -7.08 13.86 27.66
C PRO A 269 -8.09 13.26 28.64
N TRP A 270 -9.32 13.78 28.68
CA TRP A 270 -10.37 13.37 29.62
C TRP A 270 -11.34 12.31 29.08
N ARG A 271 -11.08 11.76 27.87
CA ARG A 271 -11.95 10.76 27.23
C ARG A 271 -11.20 9.48 26.92
N LEU A 272 -11.84 8.36 27.23
CA LEU A 272 -11.38 7.01 26.87
C LEU A 272 -12.25 6.48 25.74
N TYR A 273 -11.60 6.09 24.66
CA TYR A 273 -12.26 5.50 23.50
C TYR A 273 -12.07 4.00 23.50
N ARG A 274 -13.12 3.27 23.14
CA ARG A 274 -13.03 1.82 22.93
C ARG A 274 -12.30 1.56 21.62
N ALA A 275 -11.40 0.60 21.63
CA ALA A 275 -10.65 0.15 20.48
C ALA A 275 -10.56 -1.38 20.48
N ARG A 276 -10.16 -1.92 19.33
CA ARG A 276 -9.90 -3.34 19.15
C ARG A 276 -8.54 -3.53 18.52
N ILE A 277 -7.83 -4.58 18.92
CA ILE A 277 -6.58 -4.96 18.25
C ILE A 277 -6.92 -5.47 16.85
N GLU A 278 -6.37 -4.80 15.84
CA GLU A 278 -6.47 -5.25 14.44
C GLU A 278 -5.38 -6.28 14.15
N GLY A 279 -4.15 -6.02 14.62
CA GLY A 279 -3.03 -6.92 14.39
C GLY A 279 -1.84 -6.62 15.29
N VAL A 280 -1.00 -7.64 15.47
CA VAL A 280 0.27 -7.56 16.20
C VAL A 280 1.40 -7.81 15.22
N SER A 281 2.37 -6.89 15.15
CA SER A 281 3.50 -7.03 14.22
C SER A 281 4.39 -8.21 14.59
N ARG A 282 4.66 -9.09 13.62
CA ARG A 282 5.47 -10.31 13.83
C ARG A 282 6.99 -10.08 13.77
N GLY A 283 7.43 -8.89 13.39
CA GLY A 283 8.84 -8.53 13.28
C GLY A 283 9.05 -7.05 13.51
N ILE A 284 10.20 -6.71 14.06
CA ILE A 284 10.70 -5.34 14.23
C ILE A 284 12.14 -5.29 13.72
N SER A 285 12.52 -4.16 13.13
CA SER A 285 13.91 -3.96 12.72
C SER A 285 14.81 -3.76 13.94
N ARG A 286 16.07 -4.19 13.83
CA ARG A 286 17.11 -3.96 14.85
C ARG A 286 17.92 -2.68 14.63
N GLY A 287 17.75 -1.99 13.49
CA GLY A 287 18.43 -0.75 13.17
C GLY A 287 17.60 0.13 12.23
N PRO A 288 17.88 1.43 12.12
CA PRO A 288 17.07 2.35 11.32
C PRO A 288 17.17 2.12 9.80
N GLU A 289 18.21 1.44 9.31
CA GLU A 289 18.53 1.34 7.87
C GLU A 289 17.90 0.14 7.14
N GLN A 290 17.07 -0.67 7.79
CA GLN A 290 16.58 -1.91 7.19
C GLN A 290 15.35 -1.69 6.28
N ASP A 291 15.55 -1.47 4.96
CA ASP A 291 14.63 -1.51 3.81
C ASP A 291 13.18 -0.98 3.94
N GLY A 292 12.78 -0.34 5.04
CA GLY A 292 11.41 0.12 5.31
C GLY A 292 10.36 -0.99 5.46
N LEU A 293 10.72 -2.26 5.25
CA LEU A 293 9.80 -3.41 5.31
C LEU A 293 9.49 -3.86 6.74
N LEU A 294 10.37 -3.55 7.69
CA LEU A 294 10.17 -3.86 9.11
C LEU A 294 10.05 -2.57 9.91
N PRO A 295 9.05 -2.45 10.82
CA PRO A 295 8.93 -1.29 11.67
C PRO A 295 10.13 -1.21 12.62
N TYR A 296 10.75 -0.03 12.70
CA TYR A 296 11.81 0.28 13.66
C TYR A 296 11.23 1.12 14.80
N VAL A 297 11.49 0.70 16.04
CA VAL A 297 11.14 1.45 17.24
C VAL A 297 12.43 1.79 17.97
N ALA A 298 12.75 3.08 18.05
CA ALA A 298 13.97 3.55 18.71
C ALA A 298 13.95 3.20 20.20
N PRO A 299 15.04 2.67 20.77
CA PRO A 299 15.17 2.55 22.23
C PRO A 299 15.10 3.93 22.88
N THR A 300 14.44 4.04 24.03
CA THR A 300 14.32 5.32 24.75
C THR A 300 15.58 5.67 25.57
N THR A 301 16.55 4.76 25.70
CA THR A 301 17.79 4.97 26.46
C THR A 301 18.88 4.02 25.96
N ASP A 302 20.06 4.55 25.59
CA ASP A 302 21.10 3.77 24.88
C ASP A 302 22.04 2.97 25.79
N TRP A 303 22.24 3.39 27.04
CA TRP A 303 23.28 2.86 27.93
C TRP A 303 22.83 1.66 28.80
N ILE A 304 21.56 1.26 28.72
CA ILE A 304 21.01 0.07 29.38
C ILE A 304 20.34 -0.79 28.31
N ARG A 305 20.48 -2.12 28.37
CA ARG A 305 19.73 -3.04 27.52
C ARG A 305 18.24 -2.95 27.85
N LEU A 306 17.52 -2.05 27.16
CA LEU A 306 16.07 -1.93 27.29
C LEU A 306 15.38 -3.11 26.61
N ARG A 307 14.23 -3.51 27.17
CA ARG A 307 13.33 -4.46 26.53
C ARG A 307 12.80 -3.82 25.25
N ARG A 308 12.76 -4.60 24.17
CA ARG A 308 12.22 -4.12 22.90
C ARG A 308 10.71 -3.98 22.97
N ARG A 309 10.20 -3.10 22.12
CA ARG A 309 8.78 -2.87 21.95
C ARG A 309 8.34 -3.34 20.59
N PHE A 310 7.15 -3.92 20.51
CA PHE A 310 6.56 -4.36 19.27
C PHE A 310 5.30 -3.53 19.00
N PRO A 311 5.13 -3.03 17.76
CA PRO A 311 3.98 -2.25 17.39
C PRO A 311 2.74 -3.15 17.26
N VAL A 312 1.69 -2.75 17.98
CA VAL A 312 0.35 -3.31 17.93
C VAL A 312 -0.55 -2.27 17.29
N THR A 313 -1.28 -2.67 16.25
CA THR A 313 -2.21 -1.79 15.56
C THR A 313 -3.60 -1.92 16.18
N LEU A 314 -4.17 -0.79 16.57
CA LEU A 314 -5.50 -0.69 17.15
C LEU A 314 -6.41 0.15 16.26
N LYS A 315 -7.67 -0.26 16.17
CA LYS A 315 -8.74 0.47 15.49
C LYS A 315 -9.79 0.91 16.49
N LEU A 316 -10.20 2.18 16.45
CA LEU A 316 -11.28 2.70 17.28
C LEU A 316 -12.60 2.02 16.91
N VAL A 317 -13.40 1.67 17.92
CA VAL A 317 -14.75 1.10 17.77
C VAL A 317 -15.75 2.22 18.01
N ASP A 318 -16.58 2.50 17.01
CA ASP A 318 -17.61 3.55 17.04
C ASP A 318 -17.09 4.92 17.53
N PRO A 319 -16.07 5.50 16.86
CA PRO A 319 -15.61 6.84 17.19
C PRO A 319 -16.77 7.84 16.97
N PRO A 320 -16.93 8.83 17.87
CA PRO A 320 -17.99 9.82 17.70
C PRO A 320 -17.70 10.71 16.48
N SER A 321 -18.74 11.17 15.80
CA SER A 321 -18.62 11.87 14.50
C SER A 321 -17.94 13.24 14.58
N ASP A 322 -17.78 13.79 15.79
CA ASP A 322 -17.07 15.04 16.07
C ASP A 322 -15.56 14.83 16.32
N LEU A 323 -15.08 13.58 16.40
CA LEU A 323 -13.69 13.28 16.70
C LEU A 323 -12.79 13.58 15.50
N THR A 324 -12.05 14.68 15.59
CA THR A 324 -10.96 14.97 14.65
C THR A 324 -9.68 14.29 15.13
N LEU A 325 -9.13 13.41 14.29
CA LEU A 325 -7.85 12.76 14.52
C LEU A 325 -6.74 13.52 13.79
N TYR A 326 -5.56 13.57 14.40
CA TYR A 326 -4.38 14.20 13.81
C TYR A 326 -3.29 13.16 13.65
N MET A 327 -2.71 13.07 12.46
CA MET A 327 -1.60 12.16 12.21
C MET A 327 -0.40 12.60 13.05
N GLY A 328 0.21 11.67 13.77
CA GLY A 328 1.35 11.92 14.66
C GLY A 328 0.97 12.38 16.07
N SER A 329 -0.31 12.49 16.41
CA SER A 329 -0.70 12.80 17.79
C SER A 329 -0.43 11.63 18.73
N ASP A 330 0.08 11.91 19.93
CA ASP A 330 0.33 10.91 20.96
C ASP A 330 -0.97 10.34 21.56
N ALA A 331 -0.86 9.11 22.04
CA ALA A 331 -1.92 8.39 22.70
C ALA A 331 -1.36 7.43 23.77
N SER A 332 -2.17 7.15 24.78
CA SER A 332 -1.92 6.05 25.71
C SER A 332 -2.93 4.94 25.45
N THR A 333 -2.49 3.69 25.57
CA THR A 333 -3.35 2.53 25.35
C THR A 333 -3.29 1.54 26.49
N LEU A 334 -4.45 0.96 26.78
CA LEU A 334 -4.68 -0.02 27.83
C LEU A 334 -5.42 -1.22 27.21
N ILE A 335 -4.76 -2.36 27.15
CA ILE A 335 -5.34 -3.61 26.62
C ILE A 335 -5.67 -4.55 27.77
N PHE A 336 -6.87 -5.13 27.69
CA PHE A 336 -7.30 -6.26 28.51
C PHE A 336 -7.26 -7.53 27.62
N PRO A 337 -6.27 -8.42 27.82
CA PRO A 337 -6.06 -9.62 27.01
C PRO A 337 -7.20 -10.63 27.06
#